data_AF-A0A8C8DSF3-F1
#
_entry.id   AF-A0A8C8DSF3-F1
#
_cell.length_a   1.000
_cell.length_b   1.000
_cell.length_c   1.000
_cell.angle_alpha   90.00
_cell.angle_beta   90.00
_cell.angle_gamma   90.00
#
_symmetry.space_group_name_H-M   'P 1'
#
loop_
_entity.id
_entity.type
_entity.pdbx_description
1 polymer ?
#
loop_
_entity_poly.entity_id
_entity_poly.type
_entity_poly.pdbx_seq_one_letter_code
_entity_poly.pdbx_strand_id
1 'polypeptide(L)'
;MSYDCLSGYNLFAVAAHELGHSLGLTHSKDRSAIMYPNYRHRSSTQYALSKDDMLGIQMLYGKPNQKVEIQSTAPQKCDPDFSFDAAAIIDDSIVLLKNRHMWMRTINGSYWNQLTEGLIKTYLPGINNRIDAAYDIPSKGEAYIFTGQKYWVVEKLKSRSRVGSIKDYGFPSRVTHIDAAVHISEQGKTVFFTGPFYYRFDEVKRQLEYSYPRLIQRNSRGLPRRVDAAFKIHGKNERKGVCGVCMELT
;
A
#
# COMPACT_ATOMS: atom_id res chain seq x y z
N MET A 1 -6.54 -34.11 23.92
CA MET A 1 -6.52 -34.37 22.46
C MET A 1 -7.55 -33.45 21.81
N SER A 2 -7.12 -32.28 21.36
CA SER A 2 -7.97 -31.34 20.61
C SER A 2 -7.85 -31.66 19.13
N TYR A 3 -8.94 -32.11 18.51
CA TYR A 3 -9.05 -32.17 17.06
C TYR A 3 -9.17 -30.75 16.53
N ASP A 4 -8.14 -30.29 15.83
CA ASP A 4 -8.11 -29.00 15.16
C ASP A 4 -8.92 -29.12 13.85
N CYS A 5 -10.23 -28.85 13.94
CA CYS A 5 -11.16 -28.96 12.82
C CYS A 5 -11.26 -27.62 12.07
N LEU A 6 -10.15 -27.12 11.52
CA LEU A 6 -10.14 -25.87 10.72
C LEU A 6 -9.13 -25.89 9.56
N SER A 7 -9.01 -27.02 8.83
CA SER A 7 -8.47 -26.98 7.45
C SER A 7 -9.63 -26.96 6.46
N GLY A 8 -10.26 -25.79 6.33
CA GLY A 8 -11.33 -25.57 5.36
C GLY A 8 -10.78 -25.38 3.93
N TYR A 9 -11.58 -25.74 2.94
CA TYR A 9 -11.32 -25.39 1.55
C TYR A 9 -11.74 -23.94 1.29
N ASN A 10 -10.92 -23.19 0.55
CA ASN A 10 -11.27 -21.87 0.09
C ASN A 10 -12.28 -21.99 -1.06
N LEU A 11 -13.55 -21.70 -0.78
CA LEU A 11 -14.64 -21.81 -1.76
C LEU A 11 -14.35 -21.03 -3.05
N PHE A 12 -13.72 -19.86 -2.95
CA PHE A 12 -13.37 -19.07 -4.12
C PHE A 12 -12.36 -19.80 -5.03
N ALA A 13 -11.32 -20.42 -4.44
CA ALA A 13 -10.31 -21.14 -5.19
C ALA A 13 -10.87 -22.39 -5.88
N VAL A 14 -11.69 -23.15 -5.16
CA VAL A 14 -12.35 -24.35 -5.69
C VAL A 14 -13.34 -23.94 -6.79
N ALA A 15 -14.20 -22.94 -6.55
CA ALA A 15 -15.14 -22.46 -7.55
C ALA A 15 -14.44 -21.95 -8.82
N ALA A 16 -13.32 -21.23 -8.68
CA ALA A 16 -12.55 -20.76 -9.83
C ALA A 16 -11.97 -21.92 -10.66
N HIS A 17 -11.51 -22.99 -10.01
CA HIS A 17 -11.04 -24.21 -10.68
C HIS A 17 -12.17 -24.91 -11.44
N GLU A 18 -13.32 -25.12 -10.80
CA GLU A 18 -14.49 -25.78 -11.42
C GLU A 18 -15.11 -24.95 -12.55
N LEU A 19 -15.09 -23.61 -12.42
CA LEU A 19 -15.48 -22.72 -13.51
C LEU A 19 -14.51 -22.84 -14.69
N GLY A 20 -13.21 -23.01 -14.45
CA GLY A 20 -12.25 -23.30 -15.51
C GLY A 20 -12.60 -24.57 -16.29
N HIS A 21 -12.97 -25.65 -15.61
CA HIS A 21 -13.48 -26.86 -16.25
C HIS A 21 -14.77 -26.62 -17.03
N SER A 22 -15.70 -25.85 -16.45
CA SER A 22 -16.96 -25.48 -17.11
C SER A 22 -16.73 -24.65 -18.38
N LEU A 23 -15.63 -23.88 -18.42
CA LEU A 23 -15.15 -23.13 -19.59
C LEU A 23 -14.21 -23.96 -20.49
N GLY A 24 -14.08 -25.27 -20.28
CA GLY A 24 -13.33 -26.16 -21.16
C GLY A 24 -11.82 -26.23 -20.90
N LEU A 25 -11.31 -25.63 -19.82
CA LEU A 25 -9.91 -25.82 -19.42
C LEU A 25 -9.70 -27.20 -18.81
N THR A 26 -8.57 -27.82 -19.14
CA THR A 26 -8.12 -29.08 -18.52
C THR A 26 -7.13 -28.80 -17.39
N HIS A 27 -6.83 -29.82 -16.61
CA HIS A 27 -5.80 -29.73 -15.57
C HIS A 27 -4.45 -29.26 -16.12
N SER A 28 -3.84 -28.30 -15.42
CA SER A 28 -2.50 -27.82 -15.69
C SER A 28 -1.44 -28.66 -14.98
N LYS A 29 -0.25 -28.75 -15.58
CA LYS A 29 0.96 -29.28 -14.91
C LYS A 29 1.69 -28.20 -14.10
N ASP A 30 1.37 -26.92 -14.32
CA ASP A 30 1.95 -25.82 -13.57
C ASP A 30 1.33 -25.78 -12.16
N ARG A 31 2.18 -25.98 -11.15
CA ARG A 31 1.76 -25.96 -9.74
C ARG A 31 1.26 -24.59 -9.28
N SER A 32 1.54 -23.54 -10.05
CA SER A 32 1.09 -22.17 -9.84
C SER A 32 -0.26 -21.87 -10.52
N ALA A 33 -0.77 -22.75 -11.38
CA ALA A 33 -2.07 -22.59 -12.05
C ALA A 33 -3.25 -22.79 -11.09
N ILE A 34 -4.37 -22.11 -11.37
CA ILE A 34 -5.65 -22.41 -10.70
C ILE A 34 -6.17 -23.78 -11.17
N MET A 35 -5.88 -24.15 -12.42
CA MET A 35 -6.23 -25.45 -12.99
C MET A 35 -5.33 -26.61 -12.55
N TYR A 36 -4.42 -26.42 -11.58
CA TYR A 36 -3.64 -27.53 -11.03
C TYR A 36 -4.56 -28.49 -10.22
N PRO A 37 -4.50 -29.81 -10.44
CA PRO A 37 -5.51 -30.76 -9.93
C PRO A 37 -5.53 -30.90 -8.40
N ASN A 38 -4.42 -30.65 -7.73
CA ASN A 38 -4.37 -30.79 -6.27
C ASN A 38 -4.62 -29.43 -5.62
N TYR A 39 -5.68 -29.35 -4.81
CA TYR A 39 -5.97 -28.17 -4.02
C TYR A 39 -4.76 -27.79 -3.17
N ARG A 40 -4.34 -26.54 -3.31
CA ARG A 40 -3.32 -25.93 -2.48
C ARG A 40 -3.95 -24.75 -1.79
N HIS A 41 -3.93 -24.78 -0.45
CA HIS A 41 -4.38 -23.65 0.35
C HIS A 41 -3.44 -22.46 0.09
N ARG A 42 -3.80 -21.62 -0.86
CA ARG A 42 -3.14 -20.34 -1.09
C ARG A 42 -3.83 -19.29 -0.23
N SER A 43 -3.05 -18.39 0.34
CA SER A 43 -3.61 -17.20 0.96
C SER A 43 -4.50 -16.49 -0.07
N SER A 44 -5.63 -15.93 0.35
CA SER A 44 -6.61 -15.21 -0.51
C SER A 44 -5.98 -14.11 -1.37
N THR A 45 -4.74 -13.75 -1.06
CA THR A 45 -3.90 -12.76 -1.71
C THR A 45 -3.11 -13.23 -2.93
N GLN A 46 -3.16 -14.52 -3.30
CA GLN A 46 -2.34 -15.10 -4.38
C GLN A 46 -3.14 -15.72 -5.54
N TYR A 47 -4.44 -15.47 -5.65
CA TYR A 47 -5.24 -15.97 -6.76
C TYR A 47 -5.17 -15.04 -7.97
N ALA A 48 -3.96 -14.82 -8.48
CA ALA A 48 -3.75 -14.33 -9.83
C ALA A 48 -3.73 -15.52 -10.79
N LEU A 49 -4.33 -15.37 -11.97
CA LEU A 49 -4.27 -16.40 -13.01
C LEU A 49 -2.80 -16.59 -13.43
N SER A 50 -2.36 -17.84 -13.50
CA SER A 50 -1.05 -18.16 -14.05
C SER A 50 -1.01 -17.84 -15.54
N LYS A 51 0.20 -17.77 -16.12
CA LYS A 51 0.34 -17.65 -17.57
C LYS A 51 -0.33 -18.82 -18.31
N ASP A 52 -0.29 -20.01 -17.72
CA ASP A 52 -0.90 -21.21 -18.30
C ASP A 52 -2.43 -21.10 -18.33
N ASP A 53 -3.06 -20.66 -17.24
CA ASP A 53 -4.52 -20.43 -17.19
C ASP A 53 -4.96 -19.35 -18.20
N MET A 54 -4.21 -18.24 -18.28
CA MET A 54 -4.51 -17.15 -19.21
C MET A 54 -4.37 -17.58 -20.67
N LEU A 55 -3.31 -18.32 -21.00
CA LEU A 55 -3.11 -18.82 -22.36
C LEU A 55 -4.16 -19.87 -22.71
N GLY A 56 -4.45 -20.80 -21.79
CA GLY A 56 -5.47 -21.82 -21.95
C GLY A 56 -6.82 -21.22 -22.33
N ILE A 57 -7.29 -20.24 -21.56
CA ILE A 57 -8.61 -19.65 -21.81
C ILE A 57 -8.64 -18.79 -23.08
N GLN A 58 -7.54 -18.10 -23.39
CA GLN A 58 -7.41 -17.31 -24.61
C GLN A 58 -7.30 -18.17 -25.87
N MET A 59 -6.77 -19.39 -25.78
CA MET A 59 -6.79 -20.34 -26.91
C MET A 59 -8.22 -20.80 -27.22
N LEU A 60 -9.08 -20.94 -26.21
CA LEU A 60 -10.45 -21.39 -26.40
C LEU A 60 -11.38 -20.28 -26.90
N TYR A 61 -11.26 -19.08 -26.34
CA TYR A 61 -12.23 -17.99 -26.58
C TYR A 61 -11.63 -16.75 -27.24
N GLY A 62 -10.34 -16.79 -27.59
CA GLY A 62 -9.61 -15.65 -28.11
C GLY A 62 -9.21 -14.65 -27.02
N LYS A 63 -8.43 -13.64 -27.44
CA LYS A 63 -8.13 -12.50 -26.57
C LYS A 63 -9.38 -11.61 -26.46
N PRO A 64 -9.70 -11.07 -25.27
CA PRO A 64 -10.86 -10.21 -25.10
C PRO A 64 -10.82 -9.03 -26.08
N ASN A 65 -11.88 -8.87 -26.90
CA ASN A 65 -11.93 -7.90 -28.00
C ASN A 65 -12.64 -6.58 -27.63
N GLN A 66 -12.81 -6.31 -26.34
CA GLN A 66 -13.09 -4.98 -25.85
C GLN A 66 -11.80 -4.40 -25.29
N LYS A 67 -11.64 -3.08 -25.43
CA LYS A 67 -11.16 -2.26 -24.32
C LYS A 67 -12.03 -2.58 -23.11
N VAL A 68 -11.81 -3.74 -22.47
CA VAL A 68 -11.95 -3.81 -21.03
C VAL A 68 -11.07 -2.66 -20.62
N GLU A 69 -11.69 -1.65 -20.04
CA GLU A 69 -10.98 -0.62 -19.34
C GLU A 69 -10.31 -1.30 -18.14
N ILE A 70 -9.28 -2.10 -18.44
CA ILE A 70 -8.08 -2.20 -17.64
C ILE A 70 -7.49 -0.78 -17.73
N GLN A 71 -8.15 0.20 -17.12
CA GLN A 71 -7.47 1.31 -16.48
C GLN A 71 -6.70 0.70 -15.29
N SER A 72 -5.68 -0.03 -15.69
CA SER A 72 -4.52 -0.45 -14.96
C SER A 72 -3.52 -0.85 -16.04
N THR A 73 -3.11 0.12 -16.84
CA THR A 73 -1.67 0.20 -17.07
C THR A 73 -1.10 0.27 -15.67
N ALA A 74 -0.56 -0.86 -15.16
CA ALA A 74 0.33 -0.82 -14.02
C ALA A 74 1.21 0.39 -14.25
N PRO A 75 1.22 1.37 -13.33
CA PRO A 75 1.81 2.65 -13.64
C PRO A 75 3.19 2.44 -14.21
N GLN A 76 3.52 3.15 -15.27
CA GLN A 76 4.86 3.11 -15.82
C GLN A 76 5.79 3.64 -14.72
N LYS A 77 6.36 2.73 -13.92
CA LYS A 77 7.15 3.05 -12.71
C LYS A 77 8.37 3.92 -13.01
N CYS A 78 8.74 4.00 -14.29
CA CYS A 78 9.87 4.75 -14.83
C CYS A 78 9.44 5.94 -15.69
N ASP A 79 8.15 6.26 -15.75
CA ASP A 79 7.67 7.50 -16.38
C ASP A 79 8.13 8.69 -15.51
N PRO A 80 8.79 9.71 -16.10
CA PRO A 80 9.27 10.87 -15.36
C PRO A 80 8.17 11.67 -14.67
N ASP A 81 6.93 11.61 -15.16
CA ASP A 81 5.78 12.29 -14.55
C ASP A 81 5.07 11.40 -13.52
N PHE A 82 5.62 10.21 -13.22
CA PHE A 82 5.06 9.29 -12.26
C PHE A 82 5.22 9.77 -10.82
N SER A 83 4.10 9.87 -10.10
CA SER A 83 4.06 10.15 -8.66
C SER A 83 3.33 9.07 -7.88
N PHE A 84 3.63 8.95 -6.60
CA PHE A 84 2.88 8.10 -5.66
C PHE A 84 1.79 8.89 -4.96
N ASP A 85 0.72 8.20 -4.57
CA ASP A 85 -0.34 8.80 -3.75
C ASP A 85 0.01 8.76 -2.26
N ALA A 86 0.84 7.80 -1.84
CA ALA A 86 1.38 7.72 -0.50
C ALA A 86 2.62 6.82 -0.48
N ALA A 87 3.48 7.04 0.50
CA ALA A 87 4.62 6.19 0.80
C ALA A 87 4.79 6.09 2.32
N ALA A 88 5.23 4.94 2.81
CA ALA A 88 5.57 4.74 4.22
C ALA A 88 6.61 3.63 4.35
N ILE A 89 7.30 3.58 5.48
CA ILE A 89 8.02 2.37 5.90
C ILE A 89 7.05 1.56 6.74
N ILE A 90 6.89 0.27 6.50
CA ILE A 90 6.07 -0.59 7.35
C ILE A 90 6.84 -1.89 7.52
N ASP A 91 7.23 -2.21 8.76
CA ASP A 91 7.96 -3.44 9.11
C ASP A 91 9.23 -3.62 8.23
N ASP A 92 10.13 -2.63 8.26
CA ASP A 92 11.37 -2.57 7.48
C ASP A 92 11.22 -2.69 5.95
N SER A 93 10.00 -2.45 5.45
CA SER A 93 9.70 -2.46 4.02
C SER A 93 9.20 -1.10 3.57
N ILE A 94 9.77 -0.58 2.47
CA ILE A 94 9.22 0.59 1.79
C ILE A 94 7.92 0.14 1.13
N VAL A 95 6.82 0.79 1.47
CA VAL A 95 5.50 0.59 0.88
C VAL A 95 5.14 1.83 0.07
N LEU A 96 4.91 1.64 -1.22
CA LEU A 96 4.55 2.68 -2.18
C LEU A 96 3.14 2.41 -2.70
N LEU A 97 2.30 3.44 -2.73
CA LEU A 97 0.88 3.33 -3.02
C LEU A 97 0.51 4.22 -4.20
N LYS A 98 -0.22 3.68 -5.18
CA LYS A 98 -0.76 4.45 -6.30
C LYS A 98 -2.09 3.88 -6.77
N ASN A 99 -3.13 4.70 -6.77
CA ASN A 99 -4.49 4.33 -7.16
C ASN A 99 -4.98 3.11 -6.36
N ARG A 100 -4.96 1.93 -6.99
CA ARG A 100 -5.36 0.65 -6.39
C ARG A 100 -4.18 -0.31 -6.20
N HIS A 101 -2.97 0.12 -6.52
CA HIS A 101 -1.77 -0.72 -6.53
C HIS A 101 -0.86 -0.37 -5.36
N MET A 102 -0.18 -1.40 -4.87
CA MET A 102 0.81 -1.31 -3.82
C MET A 102 2.08 -2.03 -4.28
N TRP A 103 3.21 -1.41 -4.02
CA TRP A 103 4.53 -2.03 -4.13
C TRP A 103 5.18 -2.05 -2.76
N MET A 104 5.81 -3.16 -2.43
CA MET A 104 6.50 -3.34 -1.17
C MET A 104 7.88 -3.94 -1.42
N ARG A 105 8.90 -3.33 -0.82
CA ARG A 105 10.29 -3.80 -0.91
C ARG A 105 10.96 -3.73 0.46
N THR A 106 11.46 -4.85 0.93
CA THR A 106 12.26 -4.95 2.16
C THR A 106 13.59 -4.22 2.00
N ILE A 107 13.98 -3.45 3.01
CA ILE A 107 15.19 -2.60 3.00
C ILE A 107 16.45 -3.39 3.39
N ASN A 108 16.33 -4.30 4.38
CA ASN A 108 17.47 -5.01 4.99
C ASN A 108 17.60 -6.50 4.58
N GLY A 109 17.00 -6.90 3.45
CA GLY A 109 17.04 -8.28 2.97
C GLY A 109 18.33 -8.62 2.23
N SER A 110 19.07 -9.61 2.72
CA SER A 110 20.23 -10.18 2.04
C SER A 110 19.78 -11.16 0.93
N TYR A 111 20.28 -10.95 -0.28
CA TYR A 111 20.18 -11.82 -1.46
C TYR A 111 18.82 -11.98 -2.17
N TRP A 112 17.67 -11.67 -1.55
CA TRP A 112 16.35 -11.71 -2.20
C TRP A 112 15.54 -10.42 -2.01
N ASN A 113 15.89 -9.38 -2.76
CA ASN A 113 15.12 -8.14 -2.88
C ASN A 113 13.85 -8.39 -3.70
N GLN A 114 12.89 -9.15 -3.16
CA GLN A 114 11.65 -9.45 -3.87
C GLN A 114 10.73 -8.23 -3.81
N LEU A 115 10.58 -7.54 -4.94
CA LEU A 115 9.52 -6.56 -5.11
C LEU A 115 8.19 -7.30 -5.07
N THR A 116 7.41 -7.03 -4.03
CA THR A 116 6.04 -7.52 -3.93
C THR A 116 5.12 -6.48 -4.56
N GLU A 117 4.25 -6.91 -5.46
CA GLU A 117 3.29 -6.04 -6.15
C GLU A 117 1.90 -6.67 -6.05
N GLY A 118 0.89 -5.84 -5.82
CA GLY A 118 -0.49 -6.30 -5.78
C GLY A 118 -1.47 -5.16 -5.61
N LEU A 119 -2.75 -5.53 -5.46
CA LEU A 119 -3.80 -4.55 -5.18
C LEU A 119 -3.79 -4.16 -3.70
N ILE A 120 -4.09 -2.90 -3.39
CA ILE A 120 -4.21 -2.41 -2.01
C ILE A 120 -5.21 -3.27 -1.22
N LYS A 121 -6.36 -3.60 -1.82
CA LYS A 121 -7.41 -4.43 -1.21
C LYS A 121 -6.94 -5.82 -0.78
N THR A 122 -5.89 -6.33 -1.41
CA THR A 122 -5.28 -7.63 -1.09
C THR A 122 -4.64 -7.60 0.30
N TYR A 123 -3.99 -6.49 0.65
CA TYR A 123 -3.28 -6.33 1.92
C TYR A 123 -4.10 -5.55 2.97
N LEU A 124 -5.02 -4.70 2.50
CA LEU A 124 -5.83 -3.79 3.29
C LEU A 124 -7.32 -3.94 2.92
N PRO A 125 -7.97 -5.08 3.22
CA PRO A 125 -9.33 -5.36 2.76
C PRO A 125 -10.40 -4.42 3.35
N GLY A 126 -10.09 -3.68 4.42
CA GLY A 126 -10.97 -2.67 5.02
C GLY A 126 -10.94 -1.30 4.33
N ILE A 127 -9.98 -1.06 3.42
CA ILE A 127 -9.76 0.25 2.80
C ILE A 127 -10.15 0.16 1.32
N ASN A 128 -11.33 0.69 1.01
CA ASN A 128 -11.90 0.66 -0.35
C ASN A 128 -11.68 1.96 -1.14
N ASN A 129 -11.28 3.04 -0.46
CA ASN A 129 -11.05 4.35 -1.05
C ASN A 129 -9.57 4.51 -1.47
N ARG A 130 -9.29 5.53 -2.27
CA ARG A 130 -7.92 5.97 -2.55
C ARG A 130 -7.24 6.38 -1.23
N ILE A 131 -5.96 6.03 -1.11
CA ILE A 131 -5.12 6.43 0.01
C ILE A 131 -4.46 7.75 -0.36
N ASP A 132 -4.56 8.73 0.54
CA ASP A 132 -4.02 10.08 0.32
C ASP A 132 -2.69 10.28 1.05
N ALA A 133 -2.47 9.59 2.17
CA ALA A 133 -1.20 9.62 2.90
C ALA A 133 -1.06 8.36 3.76
N ALA A 134 0.18 8.00 4.07
CA ALA A 134 0.48 6.93 5.02
C ALA A 134 1.73 7.29 5.83
N TYR A 135 1.79 6.84 7.07
CA TYR A 135 3.01 6.88 7.89
C TYR A 135 2.97 5.75 8.91
N ASP A 136 4.11 5.41 9.49
CA ASP A 136 4.21 4.42 10.55
C ASP A 136 4.80 5.01 11.84
N ILE A 137 4.50 4.36 12.95
CA ILE A 137 5.16 4.60 14.23
C ILE A 137 5.82 3.28 14.63
N PRO A 138 7.12 3.08 14.32
CA PRO A 138 7.81 1.81 14.54
C PRO A 138 7.72 1.34 16.00
N SER A 139 7.83 2.26 16.95
CA SER A 139 7.74 1.96 18.39
C SER A 139 6.38 1.43 18.84
N LYS A 140 5.32 1.66 18.06
CA LYS A 140 3.98 1.11 18.30
C LYS A 140 3.67 -0.11 17.42
N GLY A 141 4.44 -0.35 16.35
CA GLY A 141 4.11 -1.36 15.35
C GLY A 141 2.83 -1.05 14.55
N GLU A 142 2.43 0.23 14.52
CA GLU A 142 1.19 0.71 13.90
C GLU A 142 1.50 1.58 12.68
N ALA A 143 0.80 1.31 11.58
CA ALA A 143 0.74 2.16 10.39
C ALA A 143 -0.59 2.91 10.33
N TYR A 144 -0.55 4.18 9.98
CA TYR A 144 -1.69 5.08 9.88
C TYR A 144 -1.92 5.42 8.41
N ILE A 145 -3.11 5.11 7.89
CA ILE A 145 -3.46 5.23 6.48
C ILE A 145 -4.63 6.19 6.33
N PHE A 146 -4.43 7.30 5.61
CA PHE A 146 -5.41 8.39 5.47
C PHE A 146 -6.20 8.26 4.17
N THR A 147 -7.51 8.47 4.30
CA THR A 147 -8.46 8.51 3.17
C THR A 147 -9.47 9.63 3.44
N GLY A 148 -9.34 10.77 2.76
CA GLY A 148 -10.10 11.98 3.01
C GLY A 148 -9.98 12.44 4.47
N GLN A 149 -11.12 12.56 5.14
CA GLN A 149 -11.19 12.99 6.56
C GLN A 149 -11.03 11.86 7.57
N LYS A 150 -10.80 10.62 7.12
CA LYS A 150 -10.67 9.43 7.98
C LYS A 150 -9.26 8.87 7.90
N TYR A 151 -8.86 8.18 8.95
CA TYR A 151 -7.66 7.36 8.94
C TYR A 151 -7.92 5.97 9.51
N TRP A 152 -7.09 5.03 9.11
CA TRP A 152 -7.10 3.64 9.54
C TRP A 152 -5.78 3.32 10.23
N VAL A 153 -5.84 2.73 11.41
CA VAL A 153 -4.67 2.21 12.12
C VAL A 153 -4.56 0.73 11.85
N VAL A 154 -3.46 0.32 11.24
CA VAL A 154 -3.19 -1.05 10.80
C VAL A 154 -1.95 -1.55 11.51
N GLU A 155 -2.06 -2.70 12.17
CA GLU A 155 -0.93 -3.31 12.89
C GLU A 155 -0.18 -4.27 11.96
N LYS A 156 1.07 -3.95 11.58
CA LYS A 156 1.91 -4.80 10.71
C LYS A 156 1.21 -5.34 9.44
N LEU A 157 0.40 -4.51 8.76
CA LEU A 157 -0.42 -4.90 7.60
C LEU A 157 -1.40 -6.08 7.88
N LYS A 158 -1.72 -6.35 9.15
CA LYS A 158 -2.78 -7.31 9.53
C LYS A 158 -4.14 -6.63 9.41
N SER A 159 -5.17 -7.40 9.10
CA SER A 159 -6.56 -6.94 8.86
C SER A 159 -7.27 -6.27 10.05
N ARG A 160 -6.62 -6.13 11.22
CA ARG A 160 -7.15 -5.37 12.35
C ARG A 160 -6.97 -3.89 12.09
N SER A 161 -8.09 -3.21 11.85
CA SER A 161 -8.12 -1.80 11.47
C SER A 161 -8.96 -1.01 12.49
N ARG A 162 -8.39 0.01 13.14
CA ARG A 162 -9.18 0.99 13.91
C ARG A 162 -9.42 2.22 13.06
N VAL A 163 -10.61 2.81 13.13
CA VAL A 163 -10.97 4.01 12.34
C VAL A 163 -10.95 5.23 13.24
N GLY A 164 -10.36 6.32 12.76
CA GLY A 164 -10.49 7.65 13.37
C GLY A 164 -10.71 8.73 12.32
N SER A 165 -10.80 9.98 12.79
CA SER A 165 -10.93 11.16 11.94
C SER A 165 -9.71 12.07 12.06
N ILE A 166 -9.35 12.77 10.99
CA ILE A 166 -8.31 13.81 11.06
C ILE A 166 -8.66 14.91 12.09
N LYS A 167 -9.95 15.09 12.42
CA LYS A 167 -10.36 15.99 13.49
C LYS A 167 -9.78 15.61 14.86
N ASP A 168 -9.48 14.33 15.08
CA ASP A 168 -8.88 13.81 16.32
C ASP A 168 -7.44 14.33 16.51
N TYR A 169 -6.78 14.76 15.43
CA TYR A 169 -5.47 15.43 15.48
C TYR A 169 -5.61 16.94 15.77
N GLY A 170 -6.81 17.50 15.75
CA GLY A 170 -7.06 18.94 15.95
C GLY A 170 -6.95 19.78 14.67
N PHE A 171 -7.04 19.16 13.48
CA PHE A 171 -7.04 19.90 12.23
C PHE A 171 -8.28 20.81 12.11
N PRO A 172 -8.12 22.05 11.56
CA PRO A 172 -9.25 22.94 11.35
C PRO A 172 -10.14 22.41 10.21
N SER A 173 -11.45 22.75 10.23
CA SER A 173 -12.44 22.21 9.28
C SER A 173 -12.14 22.48 7.79
N ARG A 174 -11.26 23.43 7.49
CA ARG A 174 -10.77 23.70 6.12
C ARG A 174 -9.85 22.61 5.56
N VAL A 175 -9.25 21.79 6.42
CA VAL A 175 -8.41 20.65 6.01
C VAL A 175 -9.31 19.44 5.84
N THR A 176 -9.49 19.00 4.61
CA THR A 176 -10.40 17.89 4.25
C THR A 176 -9.68 16.58 3.95
N HIS A 177 -8.36 16.63 3.73
CA HIS A 177 -7.47 15.49 3.48
C HIS A 177 -6.03 15.88 3.81
N ILE A 178 -5.17 14.88 3.86
CA ILE A 178 -3.73 14.99 4.10
C ILE A 178 -3.03 14.49 2.84
N ASP A 179 -2.11 15.28 2.29
CA ASP A 179 -1.41 14.97 1.03
C ASP A 179 -0.20 14.06 1.25
N ALA A 180 0.46 14.18 2.40
CA ALA A 180 1.54 13.30 2.82
C ALA A 180 1.71 13.35 4.34
N ALA A 181 2.25 12.29 4.92
CA ALA A 181 2.54 12.22 6.35
C ALA A 181 3.86 11.50 6.58
N VAL A 182 4.61 11.90 7.60
CA VAL A 182 5.88 11.26 7.95
C VAL A 182 6.16 11.41 9.44
N HIS A 183 6.54 10.31 10.07
CA HIS A 183 6.91 10.30 11.48
C HIS A 183 8.43 10.42 11.65
N ILE A 184 8.84 11.33 12.53
CA ILE A 184 10.23 11.62 12.88
C ILE A 184 10.45 11.12 14.31
N SER A 185 10.89 9.86 14.42
CA SER A 185 11.01 9.15 15.69
C SER A 185 11.94 9.84 16.68
N GLU A 186 13.04 10.46 16.20
CA GLU A 186 14.02 11.14 17.04
C GLU A 186 13.45 12.37 17.75
N GLN A 187 12.39 12.95 17.19
CA GLN A 187 11.72 14.13 17.76
C GLN A 187 10.39 13.77 18.43
N GLY A 188 9.90 12.54 18.28
CA GLY A 188 8.56 12.15 18.69
C GLY A 188 7.47 12.98 17.98
N LYS A 189 7.74 13.40 16.73
CA LYS A 189 6.84 14.27 15.96
C LYS A 189 6.35 13.57 14.71
N THR A 190 5.13 13.91 14.31
CA THR A 190 4.60 13.55 13.00
C THR A 190 4.36 14.82 12.21
N VAL A 191 4.84 14.86 10.98
CA VAL A 191 4.67 15.98 10.06
C VAL A 191 3.58 15.61 9.06
N PHE A 192 2.61 16.50 8.89
CA PHE A 192 1.50 16.34 7.95
C PHE A 192 1.55 17.46 6.91
N PHE A 193 1.46 17.10 5.64
CA PHE A 193 1.43 18.03 4.51
C PHE A 193 0.00 18.16 3.98
N THR A 194 -0.41 19.39 3.67
CA THR A 194 -1.70 19.69 3.04
C THR A 194 -1.59 20.97 2.21
N GLY A 195 -1.71 20.81 0.89
CA GLY A 195 -1.42 21.85 -0.09
C GLY A 195 -0.02 22.44 0.10
N PRO A 196 0.11 23.78 0.20
CA PRO A 196 1.40 24.44 0.37
C PRO A 196 1.88 24.51 1.83
N PHE A 197 1.14 23.88 2.75
CA PHE A 197 1.39 23.96 4.17
C PHE A 197 1.83 22.62 4.74
N TYR A 198 2.60 22.69 5.82
CA TYR A 198 2.83 21.56 6.68
C TYR A 198 2.47 21.90 8.13
N TYR A 199 2.11 20.86 8.87
CA TYR A 199 1.74 20.88 10.27
C TYR A 199 2.67 19.93 11.03
N ARG A 200 2.94 20.24 12.29
CA ARG A 200 3.69 19.36 13.19
C ARG A 200 2.81 18.93 14.34
N PHE A 201 2.71 17.62 14.54
CA PHE A 201 1.96 16.98 15.60
C PHE A 201 2.92 16.39 16.62
N ASP A 202 2.67 16.66 17.89
CA ASP A 202 3.39 16.07 19.01
C ASP A 202 2.73 14.74 19.39
N GLU A 203 3.38 13.61 19.13
CA GLU A 203 2.82 12.29 19.40
C GLU A 203 2.69 11.98 20.91
N VAL A 204 3.46 12.68 21.76
CA VAL A 204 3.41 12.53 23.22
C VAL A 204 2.25 13.35 23.79
N LYS A 205 2.17 14.63 23.42
CA LYS A 205 1.09 15.53 23.87
C LYS A 205 -0.24 15.28 23.14
N ARG A 206 -0.21 14.50 22.05
CA ARG A 206 -1.34 14.20 21.18
C ARG A 206 -2.02 15.49 20.66
N GLN A 207 -1.22 16.45 20.22
CA GLN A 207 -1.71 17.76 19.78
C GLN A 207 -0.88 18.37 18.65
N LEU A 208 -1.53 19.11 17.75
CA LEU A 208 -0.85 20.00 16.80
C LEU A 208 -0.14 21.13 17.53
N GLU A 209 1.06 21.44 17.08
CA GLU A 209 1.83 22.54 17.65
C GLU A 209 1.29 23.91 17.22
N TYR A 210 1.17 24.83 18.17
CA TYR A 210 0.56 26.15 17.97
C TYR A 210 1.19 27.00 16.87
N SER A 211 2.51 26.86 16.62
CA SER A 211 3.21 27.66 15.60
C SER A 211 3.03 27.19 14.15
N TYR A 212 2.04 26.32 13.92
CA TYR A 212 1.70 25.70 12.65
C TYR A 212 0.24 26.00 12.24
N PRO A 213 -0.09 26.00 10.94
CA PRO A 213 0.74 25.59 9.80
C PRO A 213 1.84 26.55 9.40
N ARG A 214 2.85 26.04 8.67
CA ARG A 214 3.89 26.83 8.01
C ARG A 214 3.95 26.50 6.53
N LEU A 215 4.41 27.47 5.73
CA LEU A 215 4.68 27.25 4.31
C LEU A 215 5.89 26.34 4.14
N ILE A 216 5.74 25.32 3.27
CA ILE A 216 6.81 24.37 2.96
C ILE A 216 8.06 25.12 2.47
N GLN A 217 7.89 25.97 1.44
CA GLN A 217 9.00 26.68 0.79
C GLN A 217 9.75 27.68 1.68
N ARG A 218 9.14 28.19 2.76
CA ARG A 218 9.78 29.21 3.60
C ARG A 218 10.95 28.64 4.41
N ASN A 219 10.83 27.39 4.82
CA ASN A 219 11.79 26.77 5.75
C ASN A 219 12.66 25.69 5.10
N SER A 220 12.45 25.40 3.80
CA SER A 220 13.15 24.32 3.12
C SER A 220 13.55 24.72 1.70
N ARG A 221 14.86 24.98 1.52
CA ARG A 221 15.42 25.22 0.17
C ARG A 221 15.41 23.90 -0.58
N GLY A 222 14.69 23.84 -1.70
CA GLY A 222 14.67 22.68 -2.59
C GLY A 222 13.42 21.79 -2.52
N LEU A 223 12.45 22.10 -1.64
CA LEU A 223 11.19 21.34 -1.62
C LEU A 223 10.15 21.87 -2.62
N PRO A 224 9.34 20.97 -3.20
CA PRO A 224 8.23 21.36 -4.06
C PRO A 224 7.16 22.13 -3.27
N ARG A 225 6.25 22.80 -4.00
CA ARG A 225 5.13 23.53 -3.39
C ARG A 225 4.11 22.61 -2.72
N ARG A 226 4.09 21.33 -3.09
CA ARG A 226 3.22 20.27 -2.56
C ARG A 226 4.01 18.98 -2.47
N VAL A 227 3.65 18.12 -1.53
CA VAL A 227 4.29 16.84 -1.30
C VAL A 227 3.22 15.77 -1.41
N ASP A 228 3.35 14.89 -2.40
CA ASP A 228 2.38 13.81 -2.66
C ASP A 228 2.67 12.56 -1.82
N ALA A 229 3.93 12.37 -1.39
CA ALA A 229 4.33 11.27 -0.53
C ALA A 229 5.60 11.60 0.24
N ALA A 230 5.71 11.12 1.48
CA ALA A 230 6.89 11.31 2.31
C ALA A 230 7.11 10.07 3.17
N PHE A 231 8.37 9.70 3.38
CA PHE A 231 8.73 8.65 4.33
C PHE A 231 10.12 8.95 4.89
N LYS A 232 10.50 8.26 5.95
CA LYS A 232 11.85 8.36 6.51
C LYS A 232 12.43 6.96 6.63
N ILE A 233 13.60 6.73 6.04
CA ILE A 233 14.33 5.47 6.21
C ILE A 233 15.22 5.58 7.45
N HIS A 234 15.11 4.62 8.35
CA HIS A 234 16.05 4.48 9.47
C HIS A 234 17.30 3.72 8.99
N GLY A 235 18.40 4.41 8.71
CA GLY A 235 19.62 3.79 8.13
C GLY A 235 20.94 4.44 8.56
N LYS A 236 21.92 3.60 8.90
CA LYS A 236 23.27 3.95 9.40
C LYS A 236 24.26 4.40 8.31
N ASN A 237 23.81 4.60 7.08
CA ASN A 237 24.62 5.12 5.96
C ASN A 237 23.69 5.68 4.89
N GLU A 238 23.64 7.01 4.80
CA GLU A 238 22.87 7.77 3.83
C GLU A 238 23.28 7.41 2.39
N ARG A 239 22.43 6.69 1.66
CA ARG A 239 22.42 6.76 0.20
C ARG A 239 21.12 7.40 -0.23
N LYS A 240 21.18 8.70 -0.50
CA LYS A 240 20.07 9.53 -0.96
C LYS A 240 19.54 8.98 -2.28
N GLY A 241 18.28 8.58 -2.30
CA GLY A 241 17.56 8.18 -3.51
C GLY A 241 16.23 8.92 -3.61
N VAL A 242 16.19 10.02 -4.36
CA VAL A 242 14.94 10.68 -4.72
C VAL A 242 14.42 10.01 -5.98
N CYS A 243 13.30 9.30 -5.90
CA CYS A 243 12.56 8.87 -7.07
C CYS A 243 11.12 9.38 -6.94
N GLY A 244 10.67 10.19 -7.92
CA GLY A 244 9.29 10.65 -8.12
C GLY A 244 8.54 11.11 -6.87
N VAL A 245 8.68 12.39 -6.49
CA VAL A 245 7.86 13.08 -5.46
C VAL A 245 7.82 12.39 -4.08
N CYS A 246 8.74 11.48 -3.80
CA CYS A 246 8.92 10.90 -2.48
C CYS A 246 10.00 11.67 -1.71
N MET A 247 9.60 12.31 -0.62
CA MET A 247 10.52 13.01 0.27
C MET A 247 11.10 12.05 1.30
N GLU A 248 12.43 11.85 1.28
CA GLU A 248 13.19 11.21 2.36
C GLU A 248 13.75 12.30 3.29
N LEU A 249 13.25 12.37 4.52
CA LEU A 249 13.71 13.35 5.51
C LEU A 249 14.90 12.79 6.30
N THR A 250 16.08 13.36 6.10
CA THR A 250 17.28 13.15 6.94
C THR A 250 17.08 13.74 8.34
#